data_AF-A0A5N9CYZ2-F1
#
_entry.id   AF-A0A5N9CYZ2-F1
#
_cell.length_a   1.000
_cell.length_b   1.000
_cell.length_c   1.000
_cell.angle_alpha   90.00
_cell.angle_beta   90.00
_cell.angle_gamma   90.00
#
_symmetry.space_group_name_H-M   'P 1'
#
loop_
_entity.id
_entity.type
_entity.pdbx_description
1 polymer ?
#
loop_
_entity_poly.entity_id
_entity_poly.type
_entity_poly.pdbx_seq_one_letter_code
_entity_poly.pdbx_strand_id
1 'polypeptide(L)'
;MLQAGGSEPKFDAQSAEIAQFFADRDVDLVWTGSFLASLSVIPFTAFVVVVWNALWGAESGANIGSTTAMAFGQIVAVVGLIAILFWSMAIFRVEDGLSPEMSRTLFDLGNFTFATQWIAIGGFLLFTGISSLQTRVFAT
;
A
#
# COMPACT_ATOMS: atom_id res chain seq x y z
N MET A 1 4.81 -9.07 -0.66
CA MET A 1 6.17 -9.27 -0.11
C MET A 1 6.59 -10.70 -0.41
N LEU A 2 7.82 -10.91 -0.86
CA LEU A 2 8.35 -12.26 -1.03
C LEU A 2 8.61 -12.83 0.36
N GLN A 3 7.79 -13.80 0.78
CA GLN A 3 7.90 -14.41 2.10
C GLN A 3 9.06 -15.42 2.10
N ALA A 4 10.28 -14.91 2.30
CA ALA A 4 11.44 -15.74 2.60
C ALA A 4 11.68 -15.69 4.13
N GLY A 5 11.46 -16.82 4.82
CA GLY A 5 11.61 -16.97 6.27
C GLY A 5 10.31 -16.84 7.06
N GLY A 6 9.84 -17.93 7.68
CA GLY A 6 8.78 -17.95 8.71
C GLY A 6 7.36 -17.48 8.32
N SER A 7 6.36 -17.94 9.09
CA SER A 7 5.02 -17.33 9.07
C SER A 7 5.04 -15.97 9.75
N GLU A 8 4.21 -15.03 9.28
CA GLU A 8 4.01 -13.75 9.98
C GLU A 8 3.52 -13.99 11.42
N PRO A 9 4.08 -13.31 12.44
CA PRO A 9 3.60 -13.37 13.80
C PRO A 9 2.14 -12.94 13.90
N LYS A 10 1.44 -13.45 14.92
CA LYS A 10 0.12 -12.92 15.24
C LYS A 10 0.22 -11.47 15.70
N PHE A 11 -0.84 -10.68 15.52
CA PHE A 11 -0.88 -9.28 15.98
C PHE A 11 -0.66 -9.11 17.49
N ASP A 12 -1.00 -10.14 18.29
CA ASP A 12 -0.82 -10.15 19.74
C ASP A 12 0.48 -10.84 20.18
N ALA A 13 1.36 -11.19 19.24
CA ALA A 13 2.65 -11.81 19.53
C ALA A 13 3.51 -10.96 20.49
N GLN A 14 4.43 -11.63 21.17
CA GLN A 14 5.38 -10.95 22.03
C GLN A 14 6.38 -10.13 21.21
N SER A 15 6.84 -9.01 21.75
CA SER A 15 7.79 -8.12 21.08
C SER A 15 9.08 -8.84 20.65
N ALA A 16 9.53 -9.83 21.44
CA ALA A 16 10.69 -10.66 21.11
C ALA A 16 10.46 -11.56 19.89
N GLU A 17 9.25 -12.09 19.70
CA GLU A 17 8.88 -12.90 18.53
C GLU A 17 8.87 -12.04 17.26
N ILE A 18 8.33 -10.82 17.35
CA ILE A 18 8.34 -9.85 16.24
C ILE A 18 9.76 -9.40 15.90
N ALA A 19 10.61 -9.19 16.91
CA ALA A 19 12.02 -8.85 16.70
C ALA A 19 12.75 -9.99 15.97
N GLN A 20 12.54 -11.24 16.40
CA GLN A 20 13.11 -12.41 15.74
C GLN A 20 12.60 -12.54 14.30
N PHE A 21 11.32 -12.29 14.06
CA PHE A 21 10.73 -12.29 12.72
C PHE A 21 11.44 -11.34 11.75
N PHE A 22 11.86 -10.14 12.20
CA PHE A 22 12.65 -9.24 11.36
C PHE A 22 14.10 -9.69 11.24
N ALA A 23 14.69 -10.25 12.29
CA ALA A 23 16.06 -10.77 12.27
C ALA A 23 16.24 -11.98 11.34
N ASP A 24 15.19 -12.78 11.15
CA ASP A 24 15.19 -13.95 10.27
C ASP A 24 15.03 -13.58 8.78
N ARG A 25 14.88 -12.29 8.45
CA ARG A 25 14.66 -11.84 7.07
C ARG A 25 15.97 -11.71 6.31
N ASP A 26 15.93 -12.23 5.08
CA ASP A 26 16.94 -11.95 4.08
C ASP A 26 16.85 -10.48 3.63
N VAL A 27 17.85 -9.70 4.03
CA VAL A 27 17.91 -8.26 3.78
C VAL A 27 17.97 -7.95 2.29
N ASP A 28 18.66 -8.75 1.48
CA ASP A 28 18.80 -8.54 0.03
C ASP A 28 17.47 -8.77 -0.69
N LEU A 29 16.74 -9.83 -0.31
CA LEU A 29 15.40 -10.11 -0.84
C LEU A 29 14.40 -9.03 -0.45
N VAL A 30 14.44 -8.55 0.79
CA VAL A 30 13.59 -7.47 1.27
C VAL A 30 13.91 -6.18 0.52
N TRP A 31 15.19 -5.85 0.36
CA TRP A 31 15.62 -4.66 -0.35
C TRP A 31 15.14 -4.68 -1.81
N THR A 32 15.34 -5.80 -2.50
CA THR A 32 14.86 -6.00 -3.87
C THR A 32 13.34 -5.89 -3.97
N GLY A 33 12.63 -6.52 -3.04
CA GLY A 33 11.17 -6.48 -2.98
C GLY A 33 10.62 -5.07 -2.74
N SER A 34 11.20 -4.33 -1.80
CA SER A 34 10.81 -2.96 -1.47
C SER A 34 11.14 -1.98 -2.60
N PHE A 35 12.26 -2.19 -3.30
CA PHE A 35 12.61 -1.42 -4.49
C PHE A 35 11.61 -1.64 -5.63
N LEU A 36 11.30 -2.90 -5.96
CA LEU A 36 10.32 -3.23 -7.00
C LEU A 36 8.92 -2.74 -6.65
N ALA A 37 8.51 -2.86 -5.38
CA ALA A 37 7.22 -2.36 -4.91
C ALA A 37 7.15 -0.83 -5.00
N SER A 38 8.23 -0.13 -4.66
CA SER A 38 8.32 1.33 -4.82
C SER A 38 8.27 1.74 -6.30
N LEU A 39 8.95 0.99 -7.17
CA LEU A 39 8.91 1.21 -8.62
C LEU A 39 7.51 1.01 -9.19
N SER A 40 6.72 0.09 -8.63
CA SER A 40 5.34 -0.20 -9.08
C SER A 40 4.36 0.97 -8.89
N VAL A 41 4.71 1.96 -8.04
CA VAL A 41 3.90 3.16 -7.85
C VAL A 41 3.80 3.99 -9.12
N ILE A 42 4.86 4.05 -9.92
CA ILE A 42 4.87 4.84 -11.17
C ILE A 42 3.79 4.34 -12.16
N PRO A 43 3.77 3.06 -12.59
CA PRO A 43 2.74 2.58 -13.48
C PRO A 43 1.35 2.61 -12.84
N PHE A 44 1.23 2.40 -11.52
CA PHE A 44 -0.06 2.50 -10.83
C PHE A 44 -0.62 3.93 -10.83
N THR A 45 0.19 4.93 -10.51
CA THR A 45 -0.20 6.35 -10.59
C THR A 45 -0.57 6.73 -12.02
N ALA A 46 0.18 6.28 -13.02
CA ALA A 46 -0.17 6.48 -14.42
C ALA A 46 -1.52 5.84 -14.78
N PHE A 47 -1.79 4.63 -14.30
CA PHE A 47 -3.08 3.97 -14.45
C PHE A 47 -4.23 4.79 -13.83
N VAL A 48 -4.07 5.29 -12.60
CA VAL A 48 -5.06 6.16 -11.95
C VAL A 48 -5.33 7.43 -12.77
N VAL A 49 -4.28 8.05 -13.33
CA VAL A 49 -4.41 9.22 -14.20
C VAL A 49 -5.15 8.89 -15.51
N VAL A 50 -4.89 7.73 -16.11
CA VAL A 50 -5.62 7.27 -17.31
C VAL A 50 -7.09 7.06 -17.01
N VAL A 51 -7.42 6.39 -15.90
CA VAL A 51 -8.81 6.18 -15.45
C VAL A 51 -9.51 7.51 -15.19
N TRP A 52 -8.83 8.41 -14.47
CA TRP A 52 -9.35 9.75 -14.19
C TRP A 52 -9.62 10.53 -15.48
N ASN A 53 -8.68 10.59 -16.42
CA ASN A 53 -8.86 11.30 -17.68
C ASN A 53 -10.05 10.75 -18.50
N ALA A 54 -10.21 9.43 -18.56
CA ALA A 54 -11.34 8.80 -19.24
C ALA A 54 -12.68 9.19 -18.60
N LEU A 55 -12.78 9.11 -17.27
CA LEU A 55 -14.00 9.45 -16.55
C LEU A 55 -14.29 10.96 -16.59
N TRP A 56 -13.28 11.79 -16.37
CA TRP A 56 -13.39 13.25 -16.36
C TRP A 56 -13.90 13.79 -17.70
N GLY A 57 -13.41 13.23 -18.82
CA GLY A 57 -13.88 13.62 -20.15
C GLY A 57 -15.32 13.20 -20.45
N ALA A 58 -15.84 12.19 -19.75
CA ALA A 58 -17.18 11.65 -19.95
C ALA A 58 -18.21 12.16 -18.93
N GLU A 59 -17.77 12.66 -17.77
CA GLU A 59 -18.64 13.26 -16.76
C GLU A 59 -19.17 14.63 -17.23
N SER A 60 -20.47 14.84 -17.06
CA SER A 60 -21.08 16.15 -17.25
C SER A 60 -21.21 16.88 -15.91
N GLY A 61 -20.61 18.06 -15.77
CA GLY A 61 -20.78 18.93 -14.60
C GLY A 61 -19.53 19.03 -13.73
N ALA A 62 -19.69 18.90 -12.40
CA ALA A 62 -18.64 19.20 -11.42
C ALA A 62 -17.54 18.11 -11.28
N ASN A 63 -17.63 17.02 -12.05
CA ASN A 63 -16.65 15.93 -12.12
C ASN A 63 -16.24 15.34 -10.76
N ILE A 64 -17.19 15.27 -9.83
CA ILE A 64 -16.93 14.87 -8.44
C ILE A 64 -16.53 13.39 -8.37
N GLY A 65 -17.15 12.53 -9.17
CA GLY A 65 -16.89 11.09 -9.14
C GLY A 65 -15.48 10.76 -9.62
N SER A 66 -15.10 11.25 -10.80
CA SER A 66 -13.75 11.08 -11.36
C SER A 66 -12.66 11.68 -10.46
N THR A 67 -12.87 12.87 -9.90
CA THR A 67 -11.91 13.52 -8.97
C THR A 67 -11.75 12.71 -7.68
N THR A 68 -12.86 12.23 -7.12
CA THR A 68 -12.83 11.44 -5.88
C THR A 68 -12.15 10.10 -6.11
N ALA A 69 -12.42 9.44 -7.24
CA ALA A 69 -11.69 8.24 -7.66
C ALA A 69 -10.19 8.52 -7.78
N MET A 70 -9.79 9.61 -8.45
CA MET A 70 -8.37 9.99 -8.55
C MET A 70 -7.73 10.19 -7.17
N ALA A 71 -8.39 10.93 -6.28
CA ALA A 71 -7.90 11.19 -4.92
C ALA A 71 -7.67 9.89 -4.15
N PHE A 72 -8.65 8.98 -4.14
CA PHE A 72 -8.49 7.67 -3.51
C PHE A 72 -7.39 6.84 -4.16
N GLY A 73 -7.28 6.84 -5.49
CA GLY A 73 -6.18 6.17 -6.20
C GLY A 73 -4.81 6.68 -5.77
N GLN A 74 -4.62 7.99 -5.61
CA GLN A 74 -3.35 8.55 -5.11
C GLN A 74 -3.12 8.18 -3.64
N ILE A 75 -4.16 8.15 -2.81
CA ILE A 75 -4.05 7.70 -1.42
C ILE A 75 -3.60 6.24 -1.35
N VAL A 76 -4.09 5.35 -2.23
CA VAL A 76 -3.61 3.95 -2.32
C VAL A 76 -2.11 3.91 -2.57
N ALA A 77 -1.60 4.72 -3.51
CA ALA A 77 -0.17 4.77 -3.83
C ALA A 77 0.66 5.21 -2.62
N VAL A 78 0.25 6.30 -1.96
CA VAL A 78 0.98 6.87 -0.80
C VAL A 78 0.93 5.93 0.40
N VAL A 79 -0.25 5.42 0.77
CA VAL A 79 -0.42 4.53 1.92
C VAL A 79 0.33 3.21 1.69
N GLY A 80 0.30 2.68 0.47
CA GLY A 80 1.07 1.48 0.12
C GLY A 80 2.58 1.66 0.31
N LEU A 81 3.13 2.81 -0.11
CA LEU A 81 4.54 3.14 0.14
C LEU A 81 4.86 3.22 1.63
N ILE A 82 4.01 3.91 2.42
CA ILE A 82 4.23 4.07 3.86
C ILE A 82 4.23 2.72 4.57
N ALA A 83 3.32 1.80 4.20
CA ALA A 83 3.27 0.46 4.78
C ALA A 83 4.58 -0.32 4.54
N ILE A 84 5.10 -0.28 3.29
CA ILE A 84 6.36 -0.92 2.92
C ILE A 84 7.54 -0.31 3.70
N LEU A 85 7.54 1.01 3.88
CA LEU A 85 8.61 1.71 4.59
C LEU A 85 8.73 1.26 6.05
N PHE A 86 7.63 1.09 6.78
CA PHE A 86 7.71 0.69 8.20
C PHE A 86 8.38 -0.67 8.40
N TRP A 87 7.99 -1.68 7.62
CA TRP A 87 8.61 -3.01 7.75
C TRP A 87 10.03 -3.04 7.18
N SER A 88 10.30 -2.32 6.10
CA SER A 88 11.67 -2.21 5.55
C SER A 88 12.61 -1.53 6.54
N MET A 89 12.15 -0.48 7.23
CA MET A 89 12.94 0.18 8.27
C MET A 89 13.26 -0.74 9.45
N ALA A 90 12.35 -1.63 9.83
CA ALA A 90 12.64 -2.62 10.87
C ALA A 90 13.78 -3.54 10.43
N ILE A 91 13.67 -4.09 9.22
CA ILE A 91 14.64 -5.04 8.68
C ILE A 91 16.03 -4.40 8.50
N PHE A 92 16.10 -3.18 7.95
CA PHE A 92 17.37 -2.47 7.75
C PHE A 92 18.06 -2.03 9.04
N ARG A 93 17.33 -1.97 10.17
CA ARG A 93 17.88 -1.58 11.47
C ARG A 93 18.19 -2.76 12.39
N VAL A 94 17.95 -4.00 11.95
CA VAL A 94 18.29 -5.19 12.75
C VAL A 94 19.77 -5.17 13.13
N GLU A 95 20.65 -4.90 12.18
CA GLU A 95 22.11 -4.85 12.41
C GLU A 95 22.54 -3.67 13.31
N ASP A 96 21.74 -2.60 13.36
CA ASP A 96 21.95 -1.43 14.22
C ASP A 96 21.48 -1.63 15.67
N GLY A 97 20.96 -2.83 16.01
CA GLY A 97 20.47 -3.14 17.35
C GLY A 97 19.03 -2.69 17.61
N LEU A 98 18.12 -2.94 16.66
CA LEU A 98 16.69 -2.68 16.82
C LEU A 98 16.13 -3.34 18.09
N SER A 99 15.53 -2.55 18.99
CA SER A 99 14.92 -3.10 20.21
C SER A 99 13.63 -3.89 19.90
N PRO A 100 13.25 -4.84 20.77
CA PRO A 100 11.98 -5.55 20.61
C PRO A 100 10.75 -4.64 20.58
N GLU A 101 10.74 -3.59 21.40
CA GLU A 101 9.62 -2.63 21.48
C GLU A 101 9.50 -1.81 20.19
N MET A 102 10.63 -1.41 19.60
CA MET A 102 10.64 -0.71 18.32
C MET A 102 10.24 -1.65 17.18
N SER A 103 10.67 -2.91 17.23
CA SER A 103 10.24 -3.95 16.29
C SER A 103 8.72 -4.10 16.28
N ARG A 104 8.11 -4.24 17.47
CA ARG A 104 6.65 -4.29 17.62
C ARG A 104 5.97 -3.04 17.07
N THR A 105 6.51 -1.86 17.40
CA THR A 105 5.94 -0.59 16.92
C THR A 105 5.93 -0.50 15.40
N LEU A 106 7.03 -0.86 14.74
CA LEU A 106 7.14 -0.84 13.28
C LEU A 106 6.27 -1.91 12.61
N PHE A 107 6.16 -3.09 13.22
CA PHE A 107 5.25 -4.14 12.79
C PHE A 107 3.81 -3.67 12.81
N ASP A 108 3.36 -3.14 13.96
CA ASP A 108 2.00 -2.64 14.19
C ASP A 108 1.68 -1.48 13.25
N LEU A 109 2.60 -0.52 13.06
CA LEU A 109 2.41 0.60 12.13
C LEU A 109 2.28 0.15 10.67
N GLY A 110 3.13 -0.78 10.21
CA GLY A 110 3.04 -1.30 8.85
C GLY A 110 1.74 -2.07 8.64
N ASN A 111 1.33 -2.89 9.61
CA ASN A 111 0.07 -3.63 9.56
C ASN A 111 -1.17 -2.72 9.60
N PHE A 112 -1.17 -1.71 10.48
CA PHE A 112 -2.24 -0.71 10.55
C PHE A 112 -2.35 0.09 9.24
N THR A 113 -1.21 0.48 8.66
CA THR A 113 -1.18 1.22 7.40
C THR A 113 -1.67 0.35 6.24
N PHE A 114 -1.23 -0.91 6.17
CA PHE A 114 -1.71 -1.89 5.20
C PHE A 114 -3.22 -2.12 5.33
N ALA A 115 -3.74 -2.29 6.54
CA ALA A 115 -5.17 -2.43 6.79
C ALA A 115 -5.95 -1.19 6.32
N THR A 116 -5.43 0.00 6.61
CA THR A 116 -6.05 1.28 6.21
C THR A 116 -6.07 1.46 4.70
N GLN A 117 -5.10 0.89 3.97
CA GLN A 117 -5.06 0.94 2.50
C GLN A 117 -6.32 0.35 1.85
N TRP A 118 -6.96 -0.64 2.47
CA TRP A 118 -8.20 -1.23 1.95
C TRP A 118 -9.35 -0.23 1.85
N ILE A 119 -9.40 0.77 2.74
CA ILE A 119 -10.38 1.86 2.67
C ILE A 119 -10.14 2.68 1.40
N ALA A 120 -8.88 2.98 1.10
CA ALA A 120 -8.52 3.75 -0.09
C ALA A 120 -8.78 2.96 -1.39
N ILE A 121 -8.48 1.66 -1.39
CA ILE A 121 -8.79 0.76 -2.52
C ILE A 121 -10.31 0.71 -2.74
N GLY A 122 -11.08 0.50 -1.66
CA GLY A 122 -12.53 0.48 -1.71
C GLY A 122 -13.12 1.78 -2.26
N GLY A 123 -12.61 2.94 -1.80
CA GLY A 123 -12.99 4.25 -2.33
C GLY A 123 -12.67 4.39 -3.81
N PHE A 124 -11.45 4.05 -4.22
CA PHE A 124 -11.05 4.12 -5.63
C PHE A 124 -11.96 3.26 -6.53
N LEU A 125 -12.20 2.01 -6.15
CA LEU A 125 -13.05 1.08 -6.91
C LEU A 125 -14.51 1.54 -6.93
N LEU A 126 -15.05 2.00 -5.80
CA LEU A 126 -16.43 2.44 -5.68
C LEU A 126 -16.71 3.64 -6.59
N PHE A 127 -15.91 4.70 -6.49
CA PHE A 127 -16.11 5.91 -7.28
C PHE A 127 -15.80 5.68 -8.76
N THR A 128 -14.78 4.88 -9.09
CA THR A 128 -14.52 4.46 -10.47
C THR A 128 -15.73 3.70 -11.03
N GLY A 129 -16.29 2.76 -10.28
CA GLY A 129 -17.45 1.96 -10.70
C GLY A 129 -18.70 2.80 -10.90
N ILE A 130 -19.05 3.67 -9.94
CA ILE A 130 -20.21 4.57 -10.03
C ILE A 130 -20.07 5.50 -11.24
N SER A 131 -18.92 6.18 -11.40
CA SER A 131 -18.68 7.09 -12.52
C SER A 131 -18.70 6.34 -13.86
N SER A 132 -18.15 5.12 -13.91
CA SER A 132 -18.18 4.29 -15.13
C SER A 132 -19.61 3.92 -15.53
N LEU A 133 -20.47 3.58 -14.57
CA LEU A 133 -21.87 3.25 -14.83
C LEU A 133 -22.70 4.47 -15.27
N GLN A 134 -22.44 5.62 -14.67
CA GLN A 134 -23.13 6.88 -15.00
C GLN A 134 -22.74 7.40 -16.38
N THR A 135 -21.46 7.32 -16.74
CA THR A 135 -20.93 7.84 -18.01
C THR A 135 -20.97 6.84 -19.15
N ARG A 136 -21.04 5.54 -18.85
CA ARG A 136 -20.91 4.43 -19.81
C ARG A 136 -19.61 4.44 -20.61
N VAL A 137 -18.57 5.11 -20.11
CA VAL A 137 -17.32 5.32 -20.85
C VAL A 137 -16.59 4.01 -21.21
N PHE A 138 -16.85 2.92 -20.47
CA PHE A 138 -16.26 1.60 -20.69
C PHE A 138 -17.27 0.52 -21.14
N ALA A 139 -18.48 0.89 -21.55
CA ALA A 139 -19.57 -0.04 -21.84
C ALA A 139 -19.68 -0.45 -23.34
N THR A 140 -18.59 -0.36 -24.10
CA THR A 140 -18.51 -0.79 -25.51
C THR A 140 -18.53 -2.29 -25.68
#